data_AF-A0AA97H9A4-F1
#
_entry.id   AF-A0AA97H9A4-F1
#
_cell.length_a   1.000
_cell.length_b   1.000
_cell.length_c   1.000
_cell.angle_alpha   90.00
_cell.angle_beta   90.00
_cell.angle_gamma   90.00
#
_symmetry.space_group_name_H-M   'P 1'
#
loop_
_entity.id
_entity.type
_entity.pdbx_description
1 polymer ?
#
loop_
_entity_poly.entity_id
_entity_poly.type
_entity_poly.pdbx_seq_one_letter_code
_entity_poly.pdbx_strand_id
1 'polypeptide(L)'
;MGELETKTLPEAAKPGRKRRPKRRSLVRRQDDARRWLERLVPPERITEARVHELAEYVDRYRPGSRYQAIADAMVKNNEIPTIKKVAARYESRKNAYLRRNAQASPVDLTPAVVEHLTTMIRASWERRGHGPAWSEIRTVMGWDRGQTRHGLTQLLAEGVISFTTDSGSLTLTGKAAHHSTAAHHSSAARKSA
;
A
#
# COMPACT_ATOMS: atom_id res chain seq x y z
N MET A 1 -73.48 -9.49 -32.70
CA MET A 1 -72.69 -10.00 -33.84
C MET A 1 -72.10 -8.77 -34.53
N GLY A 2 -70.91 -8.24 -34.27
CA GLY A 2 -69.68 -8.82 -33.72
C GLY A 2 -68.65 -8.93 -34.83
N GLU A 3 -68.07 -7.81 -35.29
CA GLU A 3 -66.90 -7.84 -36.18
C GLU A 3 -65.81 -6.90 -35.65
N LEU A 4 -64.67 -7.52 -35.41
CA LEU A 4 -63.51 -7.01 -34.70
C LEU A 4 -62.64 -6.18 -35.63
N GLU A 5 -62.34 -4.96 -35.19
CA GLU A 5 -61.26 -4.12 -35.72
C GLU A 5 -59.92 -4.86 -35.60
N THR A 6 -59.31 -5.23 -36.73
CA THR A 6 -57.93 -5.72 -36.75
C THR A 6 -56.97 -4.53 -36.96
N LYS A 7 -56.54 -3.95 -35.82
CA LYS A 7 -55.39 -3.04 -35.74
C LYS A 7 -54.16 -3.72 -36.33
N THR A 8 -53.72 -3.26 -37.49
CA THR A 8 -52.44 -3.64 -38.09
C THR A 8 -51.32 -2.96 -37.29
N LEU A 9 -50.55 -3.74 -36.53
CA LEU A 9 -49.37 -3.26 -35.80
C LEU A 9 -48.25 -2.90 -36.80
N PRO A 10 -47.46 -1.83 -36.55
CA PRO A 10 -46.35 -1.47 -37.42
C PRO A 10 -45.23 -2.50 -37.34
N GLU A 11 -44.75 -2.94 -38.50
CA GLU A 11 -43.64 -3.87 -38.68
C GLU A 11 -42.37 -3.35 -37.97
N ALA A 12 -41.83 -4.17 -37.06
CA ALA A 12 -40.68 -3.80 -36.25
C ALA A 12 -39.42 -3.57 -37.12
N ALA A 13 -38.89 -2.35 -37.08
CA ALA A 13 -37.65 -1.99 -37.75
C ALA A 13 -36.49 -2.91 -37.32
N LYS A 14 -35.87 -3.58 -38.30
CA LYS A 14 -34.71 -4.47 -38.07
C LYS A 14 -33.57 -3.70 -37.38
N PRO A 15 -32.92 -4.29 -36.36
CA PRO A 15 -31.86 -3.60 -35.62
C PRO A 15 -30.68 -3.30 -36.55
N GLY A 16 -30.34 -2.01 -36.70
CA GLY A 16 -29.23 -1.54 -37.51
C GLY A 16 -27.91 -2.22 -37.11
N ARG A 17 -27.16 -2.71 -38.11
CA ARG A 17 -25.81 -3.29 -37.92
C ARG A 17 -24.94 -2.29 -37.14
N LYS A 18 -24.61 -2.60 -35.88
CA LYS A 18 -23.60 -1.85 -35.10
C LYS A 18 -22.28 -1.88 -35.87
N ARG A 19 -21.88 -0.74 -36.45
CA ARG A 19 -20.60 -0.60 -37.14
C ARG A 19 -19.49 -0.93 -36.14
N ARG A 20 -18.75 -2.02 -36.36
CA ARG A 20 -17.57 -2.34 -35.56
C ARG A 20 -16.56 -1.21 -35.74
N PRO A 21 -15.94 -0.69 -34.67
CA PRO A 21 -14.94 0.37 -34.79
C PRO A 21 -13.81 -0.09 -35.72
N LYS A 22 -13.46 0.76 -36.69
CA LYS A 22 -12.42 0.47 -37.69
C LYS A 22 -11.08 0.30 -36.96
N ARG A 23 -10.49 -0.88 -37.04
CA ARG A 23 -9.13 -1.12 -36.52
C ARG A 23 -8.17 -0.13 -37.18
N ARG A 24 -7.34 0.56 -36.38
CA ARG A 24 -6.25 1.40 -36.91
C ARG A 24 -5.30 0.54 -37.74
N SER A 25 -4.69 1.14 -38.76
CA SER A 25 -3.66 0.47 -39.56
C SER A 25 -2.51 0.01 -38.67
N LEU A 26 -1.82 -1.06 -39.07
CA LEU A 26 -0.64 -1.55 -38.36
C LEU A 26 0.43 -0.45 -38.28
N VAL A 27 0.67 0.25 -39.38
CA VAL A 27 1.62 1.37 -39.48
C VAL A 27 1.37 2.41 -38.38
N ARG A 28 0.13 2.88 -38.23
CA ARG A 28 -0.22 3.86 -37.20
C ARG A 28 0.03 3.35 -35.78
N ARG A 29 -0.22 2.05 -35.54
CA ARG A 29 0.04 1.43 -34.22
C ARG A 29 1.53 1.28 -33.94
N GLN A 30 2.34 1.05 -34.97
CA GLN A 30 3.81 1.06 -34.86
C GLN A 30 4.34 2.47 -34.57
N ASP A 31 3.80 3.50 -35.23
CA ASP A 31 4.15 4.90 -34.94
C ASP A 31 3.79 5.27 -33.50
N ASP A 32 2.58 4.93 -33.05
CA ASP A 32 2.14 5.20 -31.68
C ASP A 32 3.00 4.41 -30.66
N ALA A 33 3.42 3.16 -30.97
CA ALA A 33 4.31 2.36 -30.14
C ALA A 33 5.72 2.95 -30.06
N ARG A 34 6.24 3.48 -31.17
CA ARG A 34 7.54 4.16 -31.22
C ARG A 34 7.53 5.40 -30.35
N ARG A 35 6.53 6.28 -30.51
CA ARG A 35 6.35 7.47 -29.65
C ARG A 35 6.21 7.11 -28.18
N TRP A 36 5.56 5.97 -27.90
CA TRP A 36 5.45 5.48 -26.54
C TRP A 36 6.80 5.09 -25.94
N LEU A 37 7.65 4.40 -26.71
CA LEU A 37 9.02 4.06 -26.30
C LEU A 37 9.89 5.31 -26.14
N GLU A 38 9.88 6.23 -27.11
CA GLU A 38 10.65 7.49 -27.09
C GLU A 38 10.36 8.32 -25.83
N ARG A 39 9.12 8.29 -25.33
CA ARG A 39 8.73 8.98 -24.10
C ARG A 39 9.27 8.33 -22.82
N LEU A 40 9.57 7.03 -22.84
CA LEU A 40 9.76 6.23 -21.62
C LEU A 40 11.17 5.66 -21.45
N VAL A 41 11.86 5.35 -22.54
CA VAL A 41 13.14 4.65 -22.52
C VAL A 41 14.21 5.40 -23.33
N PRO A 42 15.50 5.23 -22.99
CA PRO A 42 16.60 5.75 -23.80
C PRO A 42 16.58 5.19 -25.24
N PRO A 43 17.10 5.95 -26.24
CA PRO A 43 17.09 5.55 -27.65
C PRO A 43 17.69 4.17 -27.93
N GLU A 44 18.70 3.76 -27.17
CA GLU A 44 19.40 2.48 -27.33
C GLU A 44 18.50 1.26 -27.08
N ARG A 45 17.38 1.46 -26.37
CA ARG A 45 16.38 0.42 -26.09
C ARG A 45 15.22 0.38 -27.08
N ILE A 46 15.20 1.28 -28.06
CA ILE A 46 14.13 1.40 -29.04
C ILE A 46 14.51 0.58 -30.28
N THR A 47 14.11 -0.70 -30.30
CA THR A 47 14.35 -1.59 -31.44
C THR A 47 13.08 -1.81 -32.25
N GLU A 48 13.19 -2.08 -33.55
CA GLU A 48 12.03 -2.36 -34.41
C GLU A 48 11.22 -3.57 -33.93
N ALA A 49 11.91 -4.61 -33.44
CA ALA A 49 11.26 -5.77 -32.83
C ALA A 49 10.37 -5.36 -31.66
N ARG A 50 10.87 -4.46 -30.81
CA ARG A 50 10.14 -3.95 -29.65
C ARG A 50 8.95 -3.07 -30.05
N VAL A 51 9.12 -2.23 -31.07
CA VAL A 51 8.04 -1.42 -31.66
C VAL A 51 6.94 -2.33 -32.19
N HIS A 52 7.31 -3.39 -32.90
CA HIS A 52 6.36 -4.37 -33.44
C HIS A 52 5.59 -5.11 -32.33
N GLU A 53 6.28 -5.57 -31.28
CA GLU A 53 5.64 -6.21 -30.13
C GLU A 53 4.64 -5.28 -29.41
N LEU A 54 5.00 -4.01 -29.22
CA LEU A 54 4.16 -3.06 -28.50
C LEU A 54 2.98 -2.52 -29.31
N ALA A 55 3.06 -2.52 -30.65
CA ALA A 55 2.00 -2.07 -31.54
C ALA A 55 0.65 -2.78 -31.30
N GLU A 56 0.65 -3.98 -30.74
CA GLU A 56 -0.59 -4.70 -30.39
C GLU A 56 -1.29 -4.19 -29.12
N TYR A 57 -0.63 -3.34 -28.34
CA TYR A 57 -1.04 -2.95 -26.99
C TYR A 57 -1.23 -1.43 -26.78
N VAL A 58 -0.81 -0.59 -27.72
CA VAL A 58 -0.78 0.89 -27.55
C VAL A 58 -2.16 1.51 -27.25
N ASP A 59 -3.20 1.08 -27.94
CA ASP A 59 -4.56 1.65 -27.79
C ASP A 59 -5.36 1.03 -26.64
N ARG A 60 -4.76 0.19 -25.79
CA ARG A 60 -5.50 -0.57 -24.78
C ARG A 60 -5.74 0.18 -23.47
N TYR A 61 -4.99 1.25 -23.20
CA TYR A 61 -5.02 1.95 -21.93
C TYR A 61 -5.43 3.41 -22.11
N ARG A 62 -6.45 3.84 -21.37
CA ARG A 62 -6.89 5.24 -21.38
C ARG A 62 -5.75 6.14 -20.86
N PRO A 63 -5.43 7.25 -21.55
CA PRO A 63 -4.48 8.24 -21.05
C PRO A 63 -4.80 8.72 -19.64
N GLY A 64 -3.79 8.84 -18.77
CA GLY A 64 -3.92 9.25 -17.37
C GLY A 64 -4.46 8.19 -16.41
N SER A 65 -4.85 7.01 -16.90
CA SER A 65 -5.37 5.95 -16.03
C SER A 65 -4.28 5.29 -15.18
N ARG A 66 -4.65 4.73 -14.02
CA ARG A 66 -3.75 3.91 -13.20
C ARG A 66 -3.19 2.70 -13.97
N TYR A 67 -3.98 2.16 -14.91
CA TYR A 67 -3.55 1.09 -15.80
C TYR A 67 -2.47 1.55 -16.79
N GLN A 68 -2.59 2.76 -17.34
CA GLN A 68 -1.53 3.33 -18.18
C GLN A 68 -0.24 3.53 -17.40
N ALA A 69 -0.30 4.06 -16.17
CA ALA A 69 0.91 4.22 -15.35
C ALA A 69 1.61 2.87 -15.06
N ILE A 70 0.85 1.80 -14.88
CA ILE A 70 1.39 0.45 -14.72
C ILE A 70 1.99 -0.06 -16.05
N ALA A 71 1.30 0.15 -17.17
CA ALA A 71 1.79 -0.23 -18.49
C ALA A 71 3.09 0.50 -18.84
N ASP A 72 3.17 1.81 -18.59
CA ASP A 72 4.36 2.63 -18.78
C ASP A 72 5.54 2.07 -17.96
N ALA A 73 5.32 1.73 -16.69
CA ALA A 73 6.35 1.13 -15.85
C ALA A 73 6.82 -0.24 -16.36
N MET A 74 5.92 -1.05 -16.92
CA MET A 74 6.28 -2.32 -17.55
C MET A 74 7.13 -2.11 -18.81
N VAL A 75 6.76 -1.16 -19.67
CA VAL A 75 7.53 -0.84 -20.88
C VAL A 75 8.94 -0.37 -20.52
N LYS A 76 9.08 0.48 -19.51
CA LYS A 76 10.39 0.93 -18.98
C LYS A 76 11.29 -0.23 -18.55
N ASN A 77 10.69 -1.28 -17.99
CA ASN A 77 11.38 -2.48 -17.51
C ASN A 77 11.53 -3.56 -18.60
N ASN A 78 11.38 -3.19 -19.87
CA ASN A 78 11.46 -4.12 -21.00
C ASN A 78 10.41 -5.26 -20.98
N GLU A 79 9.25 -5.04 -20.37
CA GLU A 79 8.13 -5.99 -20.34
C GLU A 79 6.99 -5.60 -21.29
N ILE A 80 6.25 -6.60 -21.82
CA ILE A 80 5.06 -6.36 -22.64
C ILE A 80 3.83 -6.15 -21.73
N PRO A 81 3.15 -4.99 -21.81
CA PRO A 81 2.00 -4.67 -20.98
C PRO A 81 0.72 -5.29 -21.55
N THR A 82 0.53 -6.60 -21.34
CA THR A 82 -0.74 -7.25 -21.69
C THR A 82 -1.82 -6.88 -20.66
N ILE A 83 -3.10 -6.86 -21.08
CA ILE A 83 -4.24 -6.53 -20.18
C ILE A 83 -4.19 -7.37 -18.90
N LYS A 84 -3.95 -8.68 -19.02
CA LYS A 84 -3.87 -9.60 -17.88
C LYS A 84 -2.75 -9.24 -16.91
N LYS A 85 -1.54 -8.91 -17.42
CA LYS A 85 -0.40 -8.55 -16.57
C LYS A 85 -0.61 -7.20 -15.86
N VAL A 86 -1.12 -6.20 -16.58
CA VAL A 86 -1.39 -4.88 -16.00
C VAL A 86 -2.49 -4.98 -14.94
N ALA A 87 -3.57 -5.73 -15.20
CA ALA A 87 -4.62 -5.99 -14.22
C ALA A 87 -4.11 -6.74 -12.99
N ALA A 88 -3.28 -7.78 -13.16
CA ALA A 88 -2.68 -8.50 -12.05
C ALA A 88 -1.78 -7.60 -11.18
N ARG A 89 -0.97 -6.72 -11.79
CA ARG A 89 -0.17 -5.73 -11.06
C ARG A 89 -1.03 -4.70 -10.34
N TYR A 90 -2.14 -4.28 -10.94
CA TYR A 90 -3.10 -3.37 -10.30
C TYR A 90 -3.71 -4.01 -9.05
N GLU A 91 -4.27 -5.21 -9.18
CA GLU A 91 -4.86 -5.95 -8.06
C GLU A 91 -3.82 -6.29 -6.99
N SER A 92 -2.59 -6.64 -7.37
CA SER A 92 -1.50 -6.87 -6.41
C SER A 92 -1.18 -5.61 -5.59
N ARG A 93 -1.06 -4.44 -6.24
CA ARG A 93 -0.84 -3.15 -5.55
C ARG A 93 -2.01 -2.77 -4.66
N LYS A 94 -3.24 -2.98 -5.14
CA LYS A 94 -4.47 -2.74 -4.37
C LYS A 94 -4.52 -3.65 -3.15
N ASN A 95 -4.25 -4.94 -3.31
CA ASN A 95 -4.22 -5.90 -2.20
C ASN A 95 -3.12 -5.60 -1.19
N ALA A 96 -1.94 -5.18 -1.64
CA ALA A 96 -0.88 -4.73 -0.74
C ALA A 96 -1.29 -3.49 0.06
N TYR A 97 -1.96 -2.52 -0.58
CA TYR A 97 -2.53 -1.36 0.10
C TYR A 97 -3.63 -1.75 1.10
N LEU A 98 -4.53 -2.66 0.71
CA LEU A 98 -5.59 -3.16 1.59
C LEU A 98 -5.00 -3.90 2.79
N ARG A 99 -4.01 -4.78 2.62
CA ARG A 99 -3.34 -5.45 3.75
C ARG A 99 -2.62 -4.46 4.67
N ARG A 100 -2.01 -3.40 4.12
CA ARG A 100 -1.36 -2.36 4.92
C ARG A 100 -2.35 -1.54 5.75
N ASN A 101 -3.58 -1.38 5.26
CA ASN A 101 -4.62 -0.55 5.88
C ASN A 101 -5.79 -1.36 6.45
N ALA A 102 -5.71 -2.69 6.45
CA ALA A 102 -6.69 -3.54 7.09
C ALA A 102 -6.71 -3.15 8.58
N GLN A 103 -7.90 -2.93 9.12
CA GLN A 103 -8.05 -2.75 10.55
C GLN A 103 -7.51 -3.99 11.24
N ALA A 104 -6.49 -3.78 12.07
CA ALA A 104 -6.00 -4.83 12.93
C ALA A 104 -7.06 -5.13 13.97
N SER A 105 -7.16 -6.38 14.42
CA SER A 105 -7.92 -6.67 15.63
C SER A 105 -7.38 -5.78 16.76
N PRO A 106 -8.25 -5.05 17.46
CA PRO A 106 -7.81 -4.21 18.57
C PRO A 106 -7.08 -5.08 19.59
N VAL A 107 -6.01 -4.53 20.15
CA VAL A 107 -5.31 -5.14 21.28
C VAL A 107 -5.95 -4.57 22.53
N ASP A 108 -6.36 -5.45 23.44
CA ASP A 108 -6.80 -5.01 24.76
C ASP A 108 -5.56 -4.59 25.58
N LEU A 109 -5.41 -3.28 25.79
CA LEU A 109 -4.32 -2.69 26.57
C LEU A 109 -4.62 -2.78 28.07
N THR A 110 -4.68 -4.01 28.59
CA THR A 110 -4.84 -4.23 30.03
C THR A 110 -3.67 -3.61 30.81
N PRO A 111 -3.84 -3.25 32.09
CA PRO A 111 -2.76 -2.69 32.91
C PRO A 111 -1.48 -3.55 32.91
N ALA A 112 -1.62 -4.88 32.93
CA ALA A 112 -0.49 -5.81 32.87
C ALA A 112 0.29 -5.74 31.55
N VAL A 113 -0.43 -5.57 30.43
CA VAL A 113 0.19 -5.41 29.09
C VAL A 113 0.98 -4.09 29.02
N VAL A 114 0.40 -3.01 29.54
CA VAL A 114 1.06 -1.70 29.59
C VAL A 114 2.29 -1.75 30.50
N GLU A 115 2.18 -2.37 31.67
CA GLU A 115 3.30 -2.55 32.59
C GLU A 115 4.43 -3.37 31.94
N HIS A 116 4.11 -4.46 31.24
CA HIS A 116 5.10 -5.27 30.56
C HIS A 116 5.82 -4.47 29.45
N LEU A 117 5.08 -3.71 28.65
CA LEU A 117 5.65 -2.85 27.61
C LEU A 117 6.58 -1.78 28.20
N THR A 118 6.14 -1.09 29.27
CA THR A 118 6.94 -0.05 29.91
C THR A 118 8.20 -0.61 30.55
N THR A 119 8.13 -1.80 31.17
CA THR A 119 9.30 -2.53 31.70
C THR A 119 10.29 -2.86 30.60
N MET A 120 9.82 -3.36 29.46
CA MET A 120 10.68 -3.65 28.30
C MET A 120 11.34 -2.38 27.74
N ILE A 121 10.63 -1.26 27.67
CA ILE A 121 11.20 0.02 27.21
C ILE A 121 12.32 0.47 28.16
N ARG A 122 12.09 0.46 29.48
CA ARG A 122 13.12 0.81 30.48
C ARG A 122 14.34 -0.10 30.37
N ALA A 123 14.12 -1.41 30.36
CA ALA A 123 15.20 -2.39 30.25
C ALA A 123 15.98 -2.26 28.93
N SER A 124 15.39 -1.74 27.85
CA SER A 124 16.10 -1.44 26.61
C SER A 124 17.00 -0.22 26.77
N TRP A 125 16.48 0.87 27.34
CA TRP A 125 17.26 2.09 27.58
C TRP A 125 18.42 1.83 28.54
N GLU A 126 18.20 1.06 29.61
CA GLU A 126 19.24 0.70 30.58
C GLU A 126 20.34 -0.17 29.95
N ARG A 127 19.98 -1.14 29.10
CA ARG A 127 20.97 -2.06 28.51
C ARG A 127 21.70 -1.51 27.29
N ARG A 128 21.02 -0.71 26.46
CA ARG A 128 21.51 -0.32 25.12
C ARG A 128 21.64 1.19 24.92
N GLY A 129 21.11 2.01 25.83
CA GLY A 129 21.06 3.46 25.67
C GLY A 129 20.07 3.95 24.63
N HIS A 130 19.16 3.09 24.16
CA HIS A 130 18.06 3.45 23.27
C HIS A 130 16.82 2.57 23.51
N GLY A 131 15.67 3.05 23.06
CA GLY A 131 14.40 2.34 23.12
C GLY A 131 14.35 1.08 22.26
N PRO A 132 13.38 0.18 22.48
CA PRO A 132 13.21 -0.98 21.64
C PRO A 132 12.65 -0.58 20.27
N ALA A 133 13.04 -1.31 19.24
CA ALA A 133 12.41 -1.17 17.92
C ALA A 133 11.01 -1.80 17.94
N TRP A 134 10.11 -1.31 17.10
CA TRP A 134 8.74 -1.85 17.01
C TRP A 134 8.73 -3.35 16.65
N SER A 135 9.71 -3.81 15.87
CA SER A 135 9.88 -5.22 15.55
C SER A 135 10.18 -6.08 16.77
N GLU A 136 10.88 -5.54 17.77
CA GLU A 136 11.21 -6.26 19.01
C GLU A 136 9.96 -6.39 19.88
N ILE A 137 9.20 -5.30 20.02
CA ILE A 137 7.91 -5.31 20.71
C ILE A 137 6.99 -6.33 20.08
N ARG A 138 6.91 -6.34 18.75
CA ARG A 138 6.11 -7.30 18.00
C ARG A 138 6.48 -8.74 18.34
N THR A 139 7.77 -9.05 18.37
CA THR A 139 8.27 -10.39 18.69
C THR A 139 7.97 -10.78 20.13
N VAL A 140 8.21 -9.89 21.10
CA VAL A 140 8.02 -10.16 22.54
C VAL A 140 6.54 -10.28 22.89
N MET A 141 5.70 -9.37 22.37
CA MET A 141 4.27 -9.33 22.66
C MET A 141 3.46 -10.34 21.85
N GLY A 142 4.07 -11.00 20.86
CA GLY A 142 3.35 -11.85 19.90
C GLY A 142 2.33 -11.10 19.04
N TRP A 143 2.44 -9.77 18.95
CA TRP A 143 1.53 -8.93 18.21
C TRP A 143 1.79 -9.04 16.71
N ASP A 144 0.77 -8.82 15.89
CA ASP A 144 0.99 -8.54 14.48
C ASP A 144 1.40 -7.05 14.27
N ARG A 145 1.73 -6.70 13.02
CA ARG A 145 2.14 -5.32 12.67
C ARG A 145 1.03 -4.29 12.95
N GLY A 146 -0.21 -4.65 12.65
CA GLY A 146 -1.38 -3.82 12.84
C GLY A 146 -1.70 -3.63 14.32
N GLN A 147 -1.68 -4.72 15.10
CA GLN A 147 -1.83 -4.73 16.55
C GLN A 147 -0.76 -3.86 17.23
N THR A 148 0.51 -4.04 16.87
CA THR A 148 1.61 -3.22 17.39
C THR A 148 1.42 -1.74 17.07
N ARG A 149 1.02 -1.42 15.83
CA ARG A 149 0.73 -0.03 15.45
C ARG A 149 -0.43 0.53 16.26
N HIS A 150 -1.52 -0.23 16.43
CA HIS A 150 -2.69 0.20 17.17
C HIS A 150 -2.36 0.48 18.64
N GLY A 151 -1.76 -0.50 19.34
CA GLY A 151 -1.40 -0.37 20.74
C GLY A 151 -0.42 0.79 21.00
N LEU A 152 0.63 0.93 20.19
CA LEU A 152 1.57 2.05 20.34
C LEU A 152 0.95 3.41 20.00
N THR A 153 0.03 3.47 19.03
CA THR A 153 -0.68 4.72 18.72
C THR A 153 -1.62 5.12 19.85
N GLN A 154 -2.30 4.16 20.47
CA GLN A 154 -3.16 4.42 21.62
C GLN A 154 -2.36 4.91 22.84
N LEU A 155 -1.26 4.24 23.18
CA LEU A 155 -0.38 4.67 24.28
C LEU A 155 0.30 6.02 24.03
N LEU A 156 0.58 6.36 22.77
CA LEU A 156 1.04 7.70 22.38
C LEU A 156 -0.05 8.75 22.65
N ALA A 157 -1.29 8.47 22.26
CA ALA A 157 -2.43 9.36 22.48
C ALA A 157 -2.76 9.54 23.98
N GLU A 158 -2.56 8.49 24.78
CA GLU A 158 -2.70 8.51 26.24
C GLU A 158 -1.49 9.17 26.94
N GLY A 159 -0.44 9.54 26.20
CA GLY A 159 0.74 10.21 26.76
C GLY A 159 1.61 9.31 27.65
N VAL A 160 1.57 7.99 27.44
CA VAL A 160 2.38 6.99 28.16
C VAL A 160 3.77 6.82 27.51
N ILE A 161 3.82 6.93 26.18
CA ILE A 161 5.04 6.77 25.38
C ILE A 161 5.19 7.90 24.36
N SER A 162 6.41 8.06 23.84
CA SER A 162 6.69 8.87 22.64
C SER A 162 7.73 8.19 21.74
N PHE A 163 7.74 8.53 20.45
CA PHE A 163 8.72 8.03 19.48
C PHE A 163 8.82 8.97 18.26
N THR A 164 9.94 8.90 17.55
CA THR A 164 10.15 9.54 16.24
C THR A 164 10.07 8.49 15.12
N THR A 165 10.42 8.88 13.90
CA THR A 165 10.57 7.94 12.78
C THR A 165 11.78 7.02 12.93
N ASP A 166 12.69 7.32 13.86
CA ASP A 166 13.95 6.60 14.00
C ASP A 166 13.75 5.28 14.75
N SER A 167 14.47 4.25 14.33
CA SER A 167 14.49 2.96 15.02
C SER A 167 15.10 3.14 16.41
N GLY A 168 14.40 2.65 17.44
CA GLY A 168 14.87 2.73 18.82
C GLY A 168 14.62 4.07 19.50
N SER A 169 13.84 4.96 18.88
CA SER A 169 13.42 6.23 19.50
C SER A 169 12.33 6.08 20.58
N LEU A 170 11.82 4.86 20.78
CA LEU A 170 10.69 4.64 21.69
C LEU A 170 11.06 4.90 23.14
N THR A 171 10.38 5.84 23.79
CA THR A 171 10.63 6.22 25.18
C THR A 171 9.34 6.38 25.97
N LEU A 172 9.47 6.38 27.29
CA LEU A 172 8.35 6.61 28.22
C LEU A 172 8.15 8.11 28.44
N THR A 173 6.91 8.52 28.69
CA THR A 173 6.55 9.91 28.97
C THR A 173 5.82 10.06 30.30
N GLY A 174 5.82 11.28 30.85
CA GLY A 174 5.07 11.64 32.06
C GLY A 174 5.36 10.74 33.26
N LYS A 175 4.32 10.32 33.98
CA LYS A 175 4.43 9.44 35.17
C LYS A 175 5.16 8.13 34.88
N ALA A 176 5.06 7.59 33.66
CA ALA A 176 5.74 6.35 33.28
C ALA A 176 7.27 6.52 33.20
N ALA A 177 7.77 7.73 32.97
CA ALA A 177 9.21 8.03 32.96
C ALA A 177 9.81 8.16 34.37
N HIS A 178 9.05 8.67 35.34
CA HIS A 178 9.56 9.08 36.66
C HIS A 178 9.80 7.95 37.68
N HIS A 179 9.47 6.69 37.36
CA HIS A 179 9.78 5.56 38.24
C HIS A 179 11.27 5.19 38.26
N SER A 180 12.13 5.76 37.40
CA SER A 180 13.58 5.47 37.39
C SER A 180 14.38 6.32 38.39
N THR A 181 13.89 7.48 38.80
CA THR A 181 14.67 8.40 39.66
C THR A 181 14.54 8.11 41.16
N ALA A 182 13.53 7.36 41.61
CA ALA A 182 13.32 7.09 43.03
C ALA A 182 14.21 5.97 43.60
N ALA A 183 14.75 5.07 42.75
CA ALA A 183 15.58 3.96 43.20
C ALA A 183 17.07 4.29 43.37
N HIS A 184 17.55 5.40 42.78
CA HIS A 184 18.96 5.79 42.89
C HIS A 184 19.30 6.74 44.04
N HIS A 185 18.31 7.38 44.68
CA HIS A 185 18.57 8.28 45.82
C HIS A 185 18.49 7.62 47.19
N SER A 186 17.96 6.41 47.30
CA SER A 186 17.84 5.68 48.58
C SER A 186 19.07 4.84 48.94
N SER A 187 20.07 4.75 48.06
CA SER A 187 21.32 4.00 48.30
C SER A 187 22.49 4.87 48.81
N ALA A 188 22.38 6.21 48.83
CA ALA A 188 23.50 7.10 49.12
C ALA A 188 23.51 7.70 50.54
N ALA A 189 22.64 7.23 51.44
CA ALA A 189 22.54 7.75 52.82
C ALA A 189 22.69 6.67 53.89
N ARG A 190 23.64 5.74 53.73
CA ARG A 190 24.18 4.95 54.85
C ARG A 190 25.64 4.60 54.60
N LYS A 191 26.53 5.56 54.89
CA LYS A 191 27.91 5.35 55.36
C LYS A 191 28.55 6.71 55.57
N SER A 192 28.66 7.12 56.84
CA SER A 192 29.88 7.66 57.46
C SER A 192 29.58 8.16 58.87
N ALA A 193 30.32 7.58 59.82
CA ALA A 193 30.61 7.98 61.21
C ALA A 193 29.45 8.16 62.19
#